data_AF-A0A7Y8AKF5-F1
#
_entry.id   AF-A0A7Y8AKF5-F1
#
_cell.length_a   1.000
_cell.length_b   1.000
_cell.length_c   1.000
_cell.angle_alpha   90.00
_cell.angle_beta   90.00
_cell.angle_gamma   90.00
#
_symmetry.space_group_name_H-M   'P 1'
#
loop_
_entity.id
_entity.type
_entity.pdbx_description
1 polymer ?
#
loop_
_entity_poly.entity_id
_entity_poly.type
_entity_poly.pdbx_seq_one_letter_code
_entity_poly.pdbx_strand_id
1 'polypeptide(L)'
;MKAYAVPFEKFVNLADARLGTKILSVTDDWFADANRLFQPTPAVWKEGVFDDNGKWMDGWESRRKRFEGYDSAVIRLGVPGSIKGVDIDTSFFTGNYPPSASLEACFLASGDPDENTQWVEVLSAVELQGNSHHYHEISNDQAFSHLRFNIYPDGGVARLRVYGIPFRDWSSIGDNEQVDLAAALNGGRALACSDEHFGRMSNILNPGRGINMGDGWETARRRTPGNDWVIVALGHPGEIEKIIVDTLHFKGNYPDTCSIQGAFVKGGTDSQIETQSLFWRELLPAQKLEMHAEHTFAEQIKALGPITHIRLNVFPDGGVSRLRVLGKVAK
;
A
#
# COMPACT_ATOMS: atom_id res chain seq x y z
N MET A 1 16.17 -4.34 -8.63
CA MET A 1 14.87 -3.70 -8.31
C MET A 1 13.83 -4.23 -9.27
N LYS A 2 12.77 -4.90 -8.79
CA LYS A 2 11.65 -5.27 -9.67
C LYS A 2 11.01 -3.98 -10.17
N ALA A 3 11.10 -3.73 -11.48
CA ALA A 3 10.49 -2.54 -12.07
C ALA A 3 8.98 -2.56 -11.80
N TYR A 4 8.46 -1.47 -11.25
CA TYR A 4 7.03 -1.21 -11.26
C TYR A 4 6.58 -1.03 -12.72
N ALA A 5 5.35 -1.42 -13.04
CA ALA A 5 4.77 -1.13 -14.35
C ALA A 5 4.66 0.39 -14.54
N VAL A 6 4.35 1.09 -13.44
CA VAL A 6 4.21 2.55 -13.39
C VAL A 6 4.69 3.11 -12.05
N PRO A 7 5.18 4.37 -11.99
CA PRO A 7 5.82 4.91 -10.78
C PRO A 7 4.95 4.93 -9.51
N PHE A 8 3.62 5.00 -9.66
CA PHE A 8 2.71 5.11 -8.51
C PHE A 8 2.40 3.77 -7.81
N GLU A 9 2.77 2.62 -8.38
CA GLU A 9 2.57 1.31 -7.71
C GLU A 9 3.38 1.15 -6.42
N LYS A 10 4.37 2.03 -6.21
CA LYS A 10 5.13 2.09 -4.95
C LYS A 10 4.28 2.54 -3.76
N PHE A 11 3.11 3.14 -3.99
CA PHE A 11 2.21 3.63 -2.95
C PHE A 11 1.28 2.52 -2.44
N VAL A 12 0.58 2.79 -1.32
CA VAL A 12 -0.35 1.83 -0.71
C VAL A 12 -1.59 1.70 -1.61
N ASN A 13 -2.06 0.47 -1.85
CA ASN A 13 -3.38 0.27 -2.43
C ASN A 13 -4.46 0.56 -1.38
N LEU A 14 -5.03 1.77 -1.41
CA LEU A 14 -6.08 2.24 -0.50
C LEU A 14 -7.38 1.43 -0.62
N ALA A 15 -7.58 0.77 -1.77
CA ALA A 15 -8.72 -0.10 -2.07
C ALA A 15 -8.47 -1.58 -1.71
N ASP A 16 -7.39 -1.92 -0.99
CA ASP A 16 -7.14 -3.31 -0.59
C ASP A 16 -8.20 -3.78 0.44
N ALA A 17 -8.78 -4.95 0.21
CA ALA A 17 -9.79 -5.54 1.10
C ALA A 17 -9.27 -5.77 2.52
N ARG A 18 -7.96 -6.04 2.68
CA ARG A 18 -7.33 -6.24 3.99
C ARG A 18 -7.32 -4.98 4.85
N LEU A 19 -7.50 -3.81 4.23
CA LEU A 19 -7.66 -2.53 4.93
C LEU A 19 -9.12 -2.25 5.32
N GLY A 20 -10.06 -3.12 4.97
CA GLY A 20 -11.49 -2.93 5.24
C GLY A 20 -12.26 -2.23 4.11
N THR A 21 -11.65 -2.12 2.92
CA THR A 21 -12.34 -1.61 1.71
C THR A 21 -13.56 -2.47 1.41
N LYS A 22 -14.69 -1.84 1.09
CA LYS A 22 -15.94 -2.54 0.79
C LYS A 22 -16.87 -1.76 -0.13
N ILE A 23 -17.75 -2.47 -0.82
CA ILE A 23 -18.90 -1.91 -1.53
C ILE A 23 -19.94 -1.45 -0.51
N LEU A 24 -20.45 -0.24 -0.70
CA LEU A 24 -21.60 0.31 0.05
C LEU A 24 -22.90 0.11 -0.71
N SER A 25 -22.86 0.35 -2.02
CA SER A 25 -23.97 0.10 -2.94
C SER A 25 -23.43 -0.18 -4.33
N VAL A 26 -24.11 -1.04 -5.08
CA VAL A 26 -23.80 -1.35 -6.48
C VAL A 26 -25.11 -1.41 -7.26
N THR A 27 -25.09 -0.94 -8.51
CA THR A 27 -26.30 -0.99 -9.36
C THR A 27 -26.67 -2.42 -9.75
N ASP A 28 -25.66 -3.25 -10.03
CA ASP A 28 -25.81 -4.65 -10.40
C ASP A 28 -24.48 -5.41 -10.23
N ASP A 29 -24.51 -6.55 -9.55
CA ASP A 29 -23.37 -7.46 -9.35
C ASP A 29 -23.78 -8.93 -9.56
N TRP A 30 -24.74 -9.16 -10.46
CA TRP A 30 -25.44 -10.42 -10.62
C TRP A 30 -24.53 -11.62 -10.92
N PHE A 31 -23.57 -11.46 -11.83
CA PHE A 31 -22.69 -12.56 -12.25
C PHE A 31 -21.48 -12.71 -11.33
N ALA A 32 -20.99 -11.61 -10.76
CA ALA A 32 -19.91 -11.68 -9.77
C ALA A 32 -19.92 -10.48 -8.81
N ASP A 33 -19.77 -10.79 -7.52
CA ASP A 33 -19.78 -9.84 -6.39
C ASP A 33 -18.71 -8.75 -6.55
N ALA A 34 -19.15 -7.49 -6.50
CA ALA A 34 -18.29 -6.33 -6.67
C ALA A 34 -17.18 -6.20 -5.60
N ASN A 35 -17.32 -6.81 -4.42
CA ASN A 35 -16.26 -6.83 -3.41
C ASN A 35 -15.01 -7.63 -3.86
N ARG A 36 -15.10 -8.43 -4.94
CA ARG A 36 -13.94 -9.11 -5.53
C ARG A 36 -12.92 -8.14 -6.14
N LEU A 37 -13.33 -6.93 -6.51
CA LEU A 37 -12.44 -5.88 -7.04
C LEU A 37 -11.23 -5.61 -6.13
N PHE A 38 -11.40 -5.78 -4.82
CA PHE A 38 -10.47 -5.36 -3.78
C PHE A 38 -9.53 -6.47 -3.31
N GLN A 39 -9.70 -7.70 -3.83
CA GLN A 39 -8.89 -8.84 -3.39
C GLN A 39 -7.41 -8.59 -3.65
N PRO A 40 -6.50 -8.82 -2.69
CA PRO A 40 -5.10 -8.44 -2.81
C PRO A 40 -4.34 -9.30 -3.84
N THR A 41 -4.84 -10.51 -4.13
CA THR A 41 -4.25 -11.39 -5.13
C THR A 41 -4.65 -10.96 -6.55
N PRO A 42 -3.82 -11.27 -7.56
CA PRO A 42 -4.24 -11.23 -8.96
C PRO A 42 -5.55 -12.02 -9.16
N ALA A 43 -6.33 -11.63 -10.16
CA ALA A 43 -7.48 -12.42 -10.56
C ALA A 43 -7.05 -13.83 -11.00
N VAL A 44 -7.92 -14.82 -10.85
CA VAL A 44 -7.67 -16.19 -11.33
C VAL A 44 -8.78 -16.68 -12.25
N TRP A 45 -8.40 -17.40 -13.30
CA TRP A 45 -9.32 -18.19 -14.12
C TRP A 45 -9.48 -19.58 -13.54
N LYS A 46 -10.72 -20.06 -13.44
CA LYS A 46 -11.03 -21.44 -13.05
C LYS A 46 -11.73 -22.15 -14.20
N GLU A 47 -11.00 -23.02 -14.89
CA GLU A 47 -11.53 -23.78 -16.03
C GLU A 47 -12.75 -24.61 -15.63
N GLY A 48 -13.80 -24.58 -16.44
CA GLY A 48 -15.03 -25.36 -16.19
C GLY A 48 -15.85 -25.02 -14.93
N VAL A 49 -15.48 -24.03 -14.13
CA VAL A 49 -16.27 -23.64 -12.93
C VAL A 49 -17.37 -22.65 -13.29
N PHE A 50 -18.59 -22.96 -12.85
CA PHE A 50 -19.82 -22.17 -13.00
C PHE A 50 -20.53 -22.09 -11.64
N ASP A 51 -21.25 -21.01 -11.40
CA ASP A 51 -22.17 -20.85 -10.28
C ASP A 51 -23.63 -20.78 -10.77
N ASP A 52 -24.57 -20.50 -9.88
CA ASP A 52 -26.00 -20.46 -10.19
C ASP A 52 -26.36 -19.37 -11.21
N ASN A 53 -25.51 -18.35 -11.36
CA ASN A 53 -25.75 -17.20 -12.23
C ASN A 53 -24.96 -17.27 -13.54
N GLY A 54 -23.88 -18.05 -13.62
CA GLY A 54 -23.16 -18.25 -14.88
C GLY A 54 -21.74 -18.74 -14.70
N LYS A 55 -20.83 -18.27 -15.57
CA LYS A 55 -19.40 -18.56 -15.45
C LYS A 55 -18.90 -17.90 -14.17
N TRP A 56 -18.20 -18.64 -13.31
CA TRP A 56 -17.58 -18.02 -12.14
C TRP A 56 -16.44 -17.10 -12.59
N MET A 57 -16.54 -15.81 -12.23
CA MET A 57 -15.54 -14.79 -12.54
C MET A 57 -14.90 -14.22 -11.28
N ASP A 58 -13.58 -14.07 -11.28
CA ASP A 58 -12.83 -13.46 -10.19
C ASP A 58 -12.75 -11.93 -10.36
N GLY A 59 -13.89 -11.26 -10.21
CA GLY A 59 -14.05 -9.82 -10.38
C GLY A 59 -15.48 -9.37 -10.06
N TRP A 60 -15.81 -8.13 -10.39
CA TRP A 60 -17.18 -7.65 -10.50
C TRP A 60 -17.70 -7.96 -11.91
N GLU A 61 -18.93 -8.45 -12.04
CA GLU A 61 -19.61 -8.55 -13.34
C GLU A 61 -21.11 -8.29 -13.22
N SER A 62 -21.61 -7.32 -14.00
CA SER A 62 -23.02 -6.96 -14.07
C SER A 62 -23.76 -7.65 -15.23
N ARG A 63 -25.09 -7.64 -15.19
CA ARG A 63 -25.95 -8.08 -16.29
C ARG A 63 -25.79 -7.17 -17.50
N ARG A 64 -25.92 -7.76 -18.68
CA ARG A 64 -26.03 -7.01 -19.95
C ARG A 64 -27.15 -5.98 -19.86
N LYS A 65 -26.81 -4.70 -20.02
CA LYS A 65 -27.77 -3.61 -19.98
C LYS A 65 -28.50 -3.52 -21.31
N ARG A 66 -29.81 -3.29 -21.24
CA ARG A 66 -30.73 -3.20 -22.41
C ARG A 66 -31.56 -1.92 -22.40
N PHE A 67 -31.12 -0.95 -21.60
CA PHE A 67 -31.76 0.33 -21.37
C PHE A 67 -30.68 1.40 -21.17
N GLU A 68 -31.05 2.67 -21.22
CA GLU A 68 -30.10 3.79 -21.10
C GLU A 68 -29.43 3.84 -19.71
N GLY A 69 -28.17 4.28 -19.68
CA GLY A 69 -27.40 4.46 -18.45
C GLY A 69 -26.18 3.54 -18.39
N TYR A 70 -25.64 3.39 -17.19
CA TYR A 70 -24.41 2.65 -16.92
C TYR A 70 -24.48 1.96 -15.55
N ASP A 71 -23.50 1.11 -15.22
CA ASP A 71 -23.40 0.48 -13.91
C ASP A 71 -22.35 1.17 -13.05
N SER A 72 -22.61 1.23 -11.75
CA SER A 72 -21.75 1.92 -10.81
C SER A 72 -21.69 1.24 -9.45
N ALA A 73 -20.59 1.47 -8.75
CA ALA A 73 -20.38 1.03 -7.39
C ALA A 73 -19.87 2.17 -6.51
N VAL A 74 -20.52 2.37 -5.37
CA VAL A 74 -20.05 3.27 -4.30
C VAL A 74 -19.20 2.44 -3.34
N ILE A 75 -17.98 2.89 -3.10
CA ILE A 75 -16.93 2.15 -2.41
C ILE A 75 -16.46 2.97 -1.22
N ARG A 76 -16.35 2.36 -0.04
CA ARG A 76 -15.60 2.93 1.09
C ARG A 76 -14.17 2.40 1.02
N LEU A 77 -13.19 3.30 0.92
CA LEU A 77 -11.78 2.92 0.99
C LEU A 77 -11.44 2.40 2.39
N GLY A 78 -10.51 1.44 2.47
CA GLY A 78 -10.07 0.90 3.75
C GLY A 78 -9.38 1.96 4.61
N VAL A 79 -8.65 2.88 3.97
CA VAL A 79 -8.04 4.05 4.61
C VAL A 79 -8.18 5.26 3.68
N PRO A 80 -8.59 6.44 4.18
CA PRO A 80 -8.64 7.64 3.37
C PRO A 80 -7.24 8.05 2.92
N GLY A 81 -7.11 8.71 1.78
CA GLY A 81 -5.80 9.12 1.28
C GLY A 81 -5.86 9.93 -0.01
N SER A 82 -4.75 10.54 -0.38
CA SER A 82 -4.59 11.16 -1.71
C SER A 82 -4.28 10.09 -2.75
N ILE A 83 -4.93 10.15 -3.89
CA ILE A 83 -4.80 9.16 -4.97
C ILE A 83 -3.67 9.60 -5.91
N LYS A 84 -2.74 8.69 -6.17
CA LYS A 84 -1.58 8.90 -7.06
C LYS A 84 -1.71 8.15 -8.38
N GLY A 85 -2.50 7.08 -8.40
CA GLY A 85 -2.86 6.41 -9.62
C GLY A 85 -3.82 5.26 -9.37
N VAL A 86 -4.42 4.76 -10.44
CA VAL A 86 -5.30 3.60 -10.41
C VAL A 86 -4.87 2.56 -11.44
N ASP A 87 -5.17 1.31 -11.15
CA ASP A 87 -5.13 0.22 -12.12
C ASP A 87 -6.53 -0.40 -12.21
N ILE A 88 -7.12 -0.33 -13.41
CA ILE A 88 -8.37 -0.99 -13.75
C ILE A 88 -8.02 -2.28 -14.51
N ASP A 89 -8.03 -3.40 -13.80
CA ASP A 89 -7.64 -4.69 -14.33
C ASP A 89 -8.87 -5.43 -14.86
N THR A 90 -8.84 -5.80 -16.13
CA THR A 90 -9.89 -6.56 -16.83
C THR A 90 -9.47 -8.00 -17.13
N SER A 91 -8.45 -8.51 -16.44
CA SER A 91 -7.97 -9.90 -16.56
C SER A 91 -9.12 -10.91 -16.61
N PHE A 92 -9.05 -11.80 -17.60
CA PHE A 92 -10.05 -12.84 -17.93
C PHE A 92 -11.41 -12.36 -18.45
N PHE A 93 -11.69 -11.05 -18.45
CA PHE A 93 -12.82 -10.47 -19.17
C PHE A 93 -12.37 -10.13 -20.61
N THR A 94 -12.49 -11.10 -21.53
CA THR A 94 -11.93 -11.00 -22.89
C THR A 94 -12.90 -10.41 -23.92
N GLY A 95 -14.20 -10.48 -23.65
CA GLY A 95 -15.25 -9.91 -24.52
C GLY A 95 -16.45 -9.34 -23.77
N ASN A 96 -16.50 -9.51 -22.46
CA ASN A 96 -17.52 -9.02 -21.53
C ASN A 96 -16.97 -7.97 -20.56
N TYR A 97 -15.83 -7.35 -20.88
CA TYR A 97 -15.35 -6.17 -20.15
C TYR A 97 -16.17 -4.93 -20.57
N PRO A 98 -16.29 -3.91 -19.71
CA PRO A 98 -16.94 -2.67 -20.09
C PRO A 98 -16.08 -1.88 -21.08
N PRO A 99 -16.64 -1.33 -22.17
CA PRO A 99 -15.92 -0.49 -23.12
C PRO A 99 -15.14 0.68 -22.50
N SER A 100 -15.67 1.29 -21.43
CA SER A 100 -14.99 2.36 -20.71
C SER A 100 -15.35 2.39 -19.23
N ALA A 101 -14.55 3.09 -18.44
CA ALA A 101 -14.81 3.33 -17.03
C ALA A 101 -14.36 4.73 -16.60
N SER A 102 -14.94 5.25 -15.52
CA SER A 102 -14.56 6.52 -14.89
C SER A 102 -14.53 6.37 -13.37
N LEU A 103 -13.89 7.33 -12.69
CA LEU A 103 -13.78 7.32 -11.24
C LEU A 103 -14.04 8.71 -10.66
N GLU A 104 -14.94 8.75 -9.70
CA GLU A 104 -15.17 9.94 -8.87
C GLU A 104 -14.85 9.60 -7.40
N ALA A 105 -14.62 10.63 -6.59
CA ALA A 105 -14.29 10.46 -5.20
C ALA A 105 -14.86 11.58 -4.32
N CYS A 106 -15.03 11.29 -3.03
CA CYS A 106 -15.40 12.29 -2.03
C CYS A 106 -14.70 12.02 -0.69
N PHE A 107 -14.64 13.05 0.15
CA PHE A 107 -14.11 12.97 1.50
C PHE A 107 -15.21 13.22 2.53
N LEU A 108 -15.39 12.25 3.43
CA LEU A 108 -16.28 12.35 4.58
C LEU A 108 -15.45 11.96 5.81
N ALA A 109 -15.41 12.84 6.82
CA ALA A 109 -14.71 12.55 8.08
C ALA A 109 -15.37 11.39 8.86
N SER A 110 -16.68 11.20 8.67
CA SER A 110 -17.46 10.11 9.25
C SER A 110 -18.69 9.83 8.41
N GLY A 111 -19.18 8.58 8.44
CA GLY A 111 -20.41 8.19 7.76
C GLY A 111 -20.20 7.64 6.35
N ASP A 112 -21.29 7.59 5.59
CA ASP A 112 -21.34 7.12 4.20
C ASP A 112 -21.95 8.20 3.30
N PRO A 113 -21.61 8.23 2.00
CA PRO A 113 -22.22 9.13 1.03
C PRO A 113 -23.74 9.01 0.96
N ASP A 114 -24.39 10.14 0.72
CA ASP A 114 -25.83 10.30 0.50
C ASP A 114 -26.12 11.03 -0.83
N GLU A 115 -27.38 11.36 -1.08
CA GLU A 115 -27.84 12.07 -2.27
C GLU A 115 -27.27 13.50 -2.42
N ASN A 116 -26.83 14.12 -1.33
CA ASN A 116 -26.28 15.48 -1.32
C ASN A 116 -24.75 15.50 -1.46
N THR A 117 -24.13 14.32 -1.45
CA THR A 117 -22.68 14.18 -1.48
C THR A 117 -22.11 14.73 -2.79
N GLN A 118 -21.16 15.65 -2.65
CA GLN A 118 -20.46 16.24 -3.78
C GLN A 118 -19.31 15.32 -4.20
N TRP A 119 -19.44 14.77 -5.39
CA TRP A 119 -18.44 13.91 -6.02
C TRP A 119 -17.47 14.76 -6.86
N VAL A 120 -16.19 14.50 -6.71
CA VAL A 120 -15.12 15.09 -7.51
C VAL A 120 -14.68 14.07 -8.55
N GLU A 121 -14.68 14.43 -9.83
CA GLU A 121 -14.10 13.59 -10.87
C GLU A 121 -12.58 13.44 -10.64
N VAL A 122 -12.13 12.20 -10.49
CA VAL A 122 -10.72 11.86 -10.28
C VAL A 122 -10.11 11.29 -11.56
N LEU A 123 -10.91 10.53 -12.32
CA LEU A 123 -10.57 10.00 -13.63
C LEU A 123 -11.79 10.16 -14.54
N SER A 124 -11.66 10.97 -15.58
CA SER A 124 -12.66 11.04 -16.67
C SER A 124 -12.78 9.69 -17.38
N ALA A 125 -13.84 9.51 -18.18
CA ALA A 125 -14.05 8.22 -18.85
C ALA A 125 -12.87 7.85 -19.77
N VAL A 126 -12.31 6.65 -19.54
CA VAL A 126 -11.19 6.08 -20.30
C VAL A 126 -11.62 4.77 -20.97
N GLU A 127 -11.13 4.54 -22.18
CA GLU A 127 -11.35 3.28 -22.89
C GLU A 127 -10.62 2.12 -22.21
N LEU A 128 -11.26 0.95 -22.19
CA LEU A 128 -10.68 -0.28 -21.69
C LEU A 128 -10.51 -1.30 -22.81
N GLN A 129 -9.58 -2.22 -22.61
CA GLN A 129 -9.32 -3.37 -23.45
C GLN A 129 -9.52 -4.64 -22.64
N GLY A 130 -10.00 -5.70 -23.25
CA GLY A 130 -10.20 -6.97 -22.56
C GLY A 130 -8.88 -7.58 -22.10
N ASN A 131 -8.91 -8.28 -20.97
CA ASN A 131 -7.78 -9.01 -20.42
C ASN A 131 -6.49 -8.16 -20.31
N SER A 132 -6.64 -6.93 -19.82
CA SER A 132 -5.57 -5.93 -19.75
C SER A 132 -5.60 -5.12 -18.45
N HIS A 133 -4.43 -4.66 -18.03
CA HIS A 133 -4.25 -3.65 -16.98
C HIS A 133 -4.28 -2.25 -17.58
N HIS A 134 -4.93 -1.32 -16.89
CA HIS A 134 -5.09 0.07 -17.34
C HIS A 134 -4.62 1.02 -16.25
N TYR A 135 -3.39 1.51 -16.41
CA TYR A 135 -2.73 2.37 -15.44
C TYR A 135 -3.01 3.84 -15.76
N HIS A 136 -3.63 4.56 -14.82
CA HIS A 136 -3.90 5.99 -14.94
C HIS A 136 -3.31 6.74 -13.76
N GLU A 137 -2.39 7.67 -14.05
CA GLU A 137 -1.83 8.58 -13.04
C GLU A 137 -2.87 9.63 -12.65
N ILE A 138 -2.94 9.92 -11.36
CA ILE A 138 -3.86 10.91 -10.81
C ILE A 138 -3.06 12.01 -10.11
N SER A 139 -3.18 13.22 -10.64
CA SER A 139 -2.56 14.42 -10.07
C SER A 139 -3.56 15.17 -9.18
N ASN A 140 -3.86 14.61 -8.01
CA ASN A 140 -4.70 15.27 -7.01
C ASN A 140 -4.16 14.99 -5.60
N ASP A 141 -3.92 16.06 -4.82
CA ASP A 141 -3.42 15.98 -3.45
C ASP A 141 -4.54 15.97 -2.40
N GLN A 142 -5.79 16.18 -2.80
CA GLN A 142 -6.94 16.07 -1.91
C GLN A 142 -7.05 14.63 -1.38
N ALA A 143 -7.32 14.51 -0.07
CA ALA A 143 -7.64 13.23 0.53
C ALA A 143 -9.07 12.82 0.17
N PHE A 144 -9.26 11.55 -0.15
CA PHE A 144 -10.56 10.94 -0.41
C PHE A 144 -10.79 9.75 0.51
N SER A 145 -12.05 9.47 0.82
CA SER A 145 -12.48 8.39 1.72
C SER A 145 -13.39 7.38 1.02
N HIS A 146 -14.07 7.82 -0.04
CA HIS A 146 -15.02 7.03 -0.80
C HIS A 146 -14.79 7.26 -2.29
N LEU A 147 -15.14 6.24 -3.08
CA LEU A 147 -15.10 6.29 -4.53
C LEU A 147 -16.48 5.97 -5.10
N ARG A 148 -16.76 6.50 -6.28
CA ARG A 148 -17.83 6.04 -7.16
C ARG A 148 -17.17 5.59 -8.46
N PHE A 149 -17.13 4.27 -8.65
CA PHE A 149 -16.55 3.64 -9.83
C PHE A 149 -17.65 3.34 -10.83
N ASN A 150 -17.52 3.85 -12.05
CA ASN A 150 -18.53 3.74 -13.09
C ASN A 150 -17.99 2.90 -14.25
N ILE A 151 -18.77 1.95 -14.74
CA ILE A 151 -18.48 1.14 -15.93
C ILE A 151 -19.55 1.36 -16.98
N TYR A 152 -19.16 1.57 -18.23
CA TYR A 152 -20.07 2.01 -19.29
C TYR A 152 -20.17 0.98 -20.42
N PRO A 153 -21.38 0.53 -20.81
CA PRO A 153 -22.63 0.61 -20.04
C PRO A 153 -22.74 -0.45 -18.93
N ASP A 154 -22.04 -1.57 -19.09
CA ASP A 154 -22.04 -2.76 -18.24
C ASP A 154 -20.83 -3.63 -18.59
N GLY A 155 -20.59 -4.68 -17.82
CA GLY A 155 -19.54 -5.65 -18.07
C GLY A 155 -18.84 -6.09 -16.79
N GLY A 156 -17.63 -6.62 -16.93
CA GLY A 156 -16.84 -7.08 -15.80
C GLY A 156 -15.42 -6.52 -15.71
N VAL A 157 -14.98 -6.32 -14.46
CA VAL A 157 -13.68 -5.80 -14.07
C VAL A 157 -13.11 -6.72 -12.99
N ALA A 158 -11.89 -7.20 -13.18
CA ALA A 158 -11.23 -8.16 -12.30
C ALA A 158 -10.76 -7.51 -10.99
N ARG A 159 -10.03 -6.40 -11.09
CA ARG A 159 -9.54 -5.65 -9.92
C ARG A 159 -9.62 -4.15 -10.14
N LEU A 160 -9.81 -3.45 -9.03
CA LEU A 160 -9.58 -2.01 -8.94
C LEU A 160 -8.48 -1.78 -7.90
N ARG A 161 -7.33 -1.27 -8.34
CA ARG A 161 -6.26 -0.81 -7.44
C ARG A 161 -6.28 0.71 -7.40
N VAL A 162 -6.19 1.27 -6.19
CA VAL A 162 -6.17 2.70 -5.96
C VAL A 162 -4.93 3.02 -5.15
N TYR A 163 -3.85 3.37 -5.83
CA TYR A 163 -2.56 3.63 -5.23
C TYR A 163 -2.50 5.05 -4.70
N GLY A 164 -2.15 5.22 -3.43
CA GLY A 164 -2.19 6.52 -2.79
C GLY A 164 -1.43 6.60 -1.48
N ILE A 165 -1.37 7.82 -0.95
CA ILE A 165 -0.75 8.12 0.34
C ILE A 165 -1.86 8.23 1.38
N PRO A 166 -1.88 7.37 2.41
CA PRO A 166 -2.86 7.46 3.48
C PRO A 166 -2.88 8.84 4.14
N PHE A 167 -4.10 9.34 4.36
CA PHE A 167 -4.37 10.57 5.06
C PHE A 167 -4.50 10.28 6.57
N ARG A 168 -3.76 11.04 7.37
CA ARG A 168 -3.85 11.03 8.83
C ARG A 168 -3.99 12.47 9.29
N ASP A 169 -4.99 12.74 10.12
CA ASP A 169 -5.10 14.02 10.81
C ASP A 169 -4.16 14.04 12.02
N TRP A 170 -2.97 14.57 11.82
CA TRP A 170 -1.94 14.69 12.84
C TRP A 170 -2.28 15.69 13.95
N SER A 171 -3.23 16.62 13.71
CA SER A 171 -3.66 17.59 14.73
C SER A 171 -4.44 16.94 15.87
N SER A 172 -5.05 15.78 15.59
CA SER A 172 -5.81 14.99 16.57
C SER A 172 -4.93 14.16 17.52
N ILE A 173 -3.63 14.03 17.24
CA ILE A 173 -2.70 13.21 18.02
C ILE A 173 -2.25 13.98 19.27
N GLY A 174 -2.42 13.34 20.43
CA GLY A 174 -2.02 13.92 21.72
C GLY A 174 -0.50 14.09 21.81
N ASP A 175 -0.03 15.10 22.56
CA ASP A 175 1.42 15.40 22.68
C ASP A 175 2.25 14.22 23.23
N ASN A 176 1.62 13.35 24.02
CA ASN A 176 2.24 12.16 24.61
C ASN A 176 1.81 10.85 23.96
N GLU A 177 1.02 10.91 22.89
CA GLU A 177 0.55 9.71 22.20
C GLU A 177 1.70 9.12 21.36
N GLN A 178 2.03 7.86 21.65
CA GLN A 178 3.01 7.11 20.89
C GLN A 178 2.34 6.50 19.66
N VAL A 179 2.86 6.82 18.48
CA VAL A 179 2.34 6.37 17.19
C VAL A 179 3.45 5.72 16.38
N ASP A 180 3.12 4.72 15.57
CA ASP A 180 4.08 4.15 14.61
C ASP A 180 4.25 5.08 13.41
N LEU A 181 5.32 5.86 13.41
CA LEU A 181 5.62 6.86 12.39
C LEU A 181 6.04 6.21 11.05
N ALA A 182 6.48 4.94 11.06
CA ALA A 182 6.83 4.20 9.86
C ALA A 182 5.64 3.45 9.24
N ALA A 183 4.53 3.29 9.96
CA ALA A 183 3.37 2.56 9.46
C ALA A 183 2.88 3.11 8.13
N ALA A 184 2.63 2.22 7.17
CA ALA A 184 2.10 2.59 5.86
C ALA A 184 0.78 3.38 6.00
N LEU A 185 -0.09 2.99 6.94
CA LEU A 185 -1.37 3.65 7.21
C LEU A 185 -1.25 5.03 7.85
N ASN A 186 -0.09 5.34 8.42
CA ASN A 186 0.23 6.68 8.87
C ASN A 186 0.99 7.47 7.79
N GLY A 187 1.11 6.97 6.56
CA GLY A 187 1.82 7.65 5.47
C GLY A 187 3.32 7.33 5.38
N GLY A 188 3.81 6.36 6.16
CA GLY A 188 5.19 5.85 6.03
C GLY A 188 5.42 5.20 4.65
N ARG A 189 6.59 5.43 4.06
CA ARG A 189 6.92 4.97 2.70
C ARG A 189 8.33 4.42 2.61
N ALA A 190 8.48 3.24 2.03
CA ALA A 190 9.79 2.74 1.62
C ALA A 190 10.21 3.42 0.31
N LEU A 191 11.37 4.08 0.32
CA LEU A 191 11.83 4.91 -0.80
C LEU A 191 12.81 4.17 -1.71
N ALA A 192 13.73 3.42 -1.12
CA ALA A 192 14.78 2.70 -1.82
C ALA A 192 15.31 1.56 -0.95
N CYS A 193 15.92 0.58 -1.57
CA CYS A 193 16.61 -0.52 -0.90
C CYS A 193 17.77 -1.03 -1.76
N SER A 194 18.72 -1.73 -1.15
CA SER A 194 19.84 -2.34 -1.87
C SER A 194 19.41 -3.48 -2.79
N ASP A 195 18.44 -4.28 -2.36
CA ASP A 195 17.96 -5.47 -3.06
C ASP A 195 16.51 -5.81 -2.66
N GLU A 196 15.78 -6.51 -3.55
CA GLU A 196 14.44 -7.06 -3.30
C GLU A 196 14.31 -8.43 -3.98
N HIS A 197 15.05 -9.42 -3.49
CA HIS A 197 15.02 -10.75 -4.09
C HIS A 197 13.65 -11.42 -3.92
N PHE A 198 13.12 -11.44 -2.69
CA PHE A 198 11.77 -11.89 -2.38
C PHE A 198 11.02 -10.87 -1.52
N GLY A 199 9.69 -10.86 -1.66
CA GLY A 199 8.87 -9.83 -1.03
C GLY A 199 9.15 -8.42 -1.61
N ARG A 200 8.67 -7.39 -0.92
CA ARG A 200 8.83 -5.98 -1.29
C ARG A 200 9.30 -5.18 -0.08
N MET A 201 10.13 -4.17 -0.27
CA MET A 201 10.60 -3.29 0.80
C MET A 201 9.45 -2.61 1.55
N SER A 202 8.35 -2.30 0.87
CA SER A 202 7.16 -1.68 1.49
C SER A 202 6.42 -2.62 2.44
N ASN A 203 6.60 -3.95 2.32
CA ASN A 203 5.90 -4.91 3.17
C ASN A 203 6.25 -4.76 4.66
N ILE A 204 7.46 -4.29 4.98
CA ILE A 204 7.87 -4.10 6.38
C ILE A 204 7.00 -3.06 7.10
N LEU A 205 6.32 -2.18 6.36
CA LEU A 205 5.47 -1.10 6.86
C LEU A 205 3.99 -1.47 6.93
N ASN A 206 3.60 -2.65 6.42
CA ASN A 206 2.20 -3.10 6.38
C ASN A 206 1.64 -3.34 7.80
N PRO A 207 0.32 -3.20 8.02
CA PRO A 207 -0.34 -3.52 9.28
C PRO A 207 -0.11 -4.96 9.76
N GLY A 208 -0.39 -5.19 11.05
CA GLY A 208 -0.32 -6.51 11.67
C GLY A 208 1.08 -7.11 11.64
N ARG A 209 1.17 -8.45 11.59
CA ARG A 209 2.41 -9.19 11.39
C ARG A 209 2.35 -9.94 10.07
N GLY A 210 3.51 -10.35 9.54
CA GLY A 210 3.57 -11.08 8.27
C GLY A 210 2.76 -12.38 8.31
N ILE A 211 2.06 -12.72 7.23
CA ILE A 211 1.33 -14.00 7.14
C ILE A 211 2.22 -15.17 6.68
N ASN A 212 3.31 -14.87 5.97
CA ASN A 212 4.36 -15.78 5.53
C ASN A 212 5.61 -14.97 5.15
N MET A 213 6.67 -15.61 4.64
CA MET A 213 7.91 -14.92 4.22
C MET A 213 7.70 -13.96 3.04
N GLY A 214 6.80 -14.29 2.11
CA GLY A 214 6.50 -13.46 0.94
C GLY A 214 5.82 -12.14 1.29
N ASP A 215 5.24 -12.05 2.50
CA ASP A 215 4.67 -10.84 3.07
C ASP A 215 5.70 -10.02 3.89
N GLY A 216 7.00 -10.29 3.74
CA GLY A 216 8.11 -9.48 4.27
C GLY A 216 8.95 -8.84 3.17
N TRP A 217 10.15 -8.40 3.52
CA TRP A 217 11.23 -8.01 2.61
C TRP A 217 12.42 -8.97 2.80
N GLU A 218 12.94 -9.54 1.72
CA GLU A 218 14.08 -10.46 1.75
C GLU A 218 15.06 -10.17 0.62
N THR A 219 16.36 -10.19 0.95
CA THR A 219 17.44 -9.99 -0.01
C THR A 219 18.13 -11.29 -0.41
N ALA A 220 18.83 -11.25 -1.54
CA ALA A 220 19.67 -12.33 -2.02
C ALA A 220 20.86 -12.52 -1.07
N ARG A 221 21.31 -13.77 -0.92
CA ARG A 221 22.50 -14.10 -0.13
C ARG A 221 23.71 -13.31 -0.63
N ARG A 222 24.30 -12.51 0.24
CA ARG A 222 25.43 -11.65 -0.07
C ARG A 222 26.74 -12.43 0.07
N ARG A 223 27.63 -12.27 -0.91
CA ARG A 223 28.98 -12.87 -0.93
C ARG A 223 30.09 -11.83 -1.09
N THR A 224 29.73 -10.56 -0.99
CA THR A 224 30.63 -9.41 -1.09
C THR A 224 30.56 -8.58 0.19
N PRO A 225 31.59 -7.79 0.51
CA PRO A 225 31.54 -6.89 1.66
C PRO A 225 30.33 -5.94 1.62
N GLY A 226 29.91 -5.50 2.80
CA GLY A 226 28.79 -4.58 2.99
C GLY A 226 27.56 -5.26 3.59
N ASN A 227 26.43 -4.60 3.42
CA ASN A 227 25.16 -4.97 4.03
C ASN A 227 24.00 -4.60 3.10
N ASP A 228 22.82 -5.15 3.38
CA ASP A 228 21.59 -4.73 2.74
C ASP A 228 20.83 -3.70 3.57
N TRP A 229 19.99 -2.91 2.92
CA TRP A 229 19.32 -1.80 3.57
C TRP A 229 18.00 -1.42 2.90
N VAL A 230 17.11 -0.78 3.69
CA VAL A 230 15.89 -0.10 3.22
C VAL A 230 15.86 1.31 3.81
N ILE A 231 15.53 2.30 2.98
CA ILE A 231 15.27 3.67 3.40
C ILE A 231 13.77 3.89 3.50
N VAL A 232 13.32 4.44 4.62
CA VAL A 232 11.92 4.72 4.92
C VAL A 232 11.76 6.21 5.23
N ALA A 233 10.83 6.87 4.54
CA ALA A 233 10.27 8.13 4.96
C ALA A 233 9.16 7.85 5.99
N LEU A 234 9.23 8.52 7.14
CA LEU A 234 8.18 8.48 8.14
C LEU A 234 6.97 9.29 7.65
N GLY A 235 5.78 8.88 8.08
CA GLY A 235 4.53 9.57 7.75
C GLY A 235 4.41 10.97 8.37
N HIS A 236 5.14 11.21 9.46
CA HIS A 236 5.28 12.51 10.09
C HIS A 236 6.65 12.63 10.77
N PRO A 237 7.24 13.83 10.82
CA PRO A 237 8.38 14.09 11.70
C PRO A 237 8.07 13.71 13.15
N GLY A 238 9.01 13.06 13.83
CA GLY A 238 8.81 12.71 15.23
C GLY A 238 10.07 12.29 15.96
N GLU A 239 9.98 12.28 17.29
CA GLU A 239 11.02 11.79 18.18
C GLU A 239 10.80 10.31 18.47
N ILE A 240 11.79 9.48 18.14
CA ILE A 240 11.67 8.03 18.20
C ILE A 240 11.93 7.53 19.62
N GLU A 241 10.99 6.78 20.17
CA GLU A 241 11.04 6.26 21.53
C GLU A 241 11.20 4.73 21.57
N LYS A 242 10.72 4.04 20.53
CA LYS A 242 10.77 2.58 20.45
C LYS A 242 10.83 2.11 19.01
N ILE A 243 11.68 1.13 18.75
CA ILE A 243 11.81 0.50 17.44
C ILE A 243 11.54 -0.98 17.61
N ILE A 244 10.78 -1.55 16.68
CA ILE A 244 10.53 -2.99 16.62
C ILE A 244 10.99 -3.53 15.27
N VAL A 245 11.89 -4.51 15.30
CA VAL A 245 12.31 -5.27 14.12
C VAL A 245 11.82 -6.71 14.28
N ASP A 246 10.87 -7.11 13.44
CA ASP A 246 10.26 -8.43 13.48
C ASP A 246 10.82 -9.32 12.36
N THR A 247 11.39 -10.46 12.73
CA THR A 247 11.90 -11.49 11.80
C THR A 247 10.92 -12.65 11.63
N LEU A 248 9.62 -12.45 11.94
CA LEU A 248 8.58 -13.46 11.76
C LEU A 248 8.66 -14.15 10.39
N HIS A 249 8.49 -15.47 10.41
CA HIS A 249 8.68 -16.43 9.30
C HIS A 249 10.11 -16.61 8.78
N PHE A 250 11.05 -15.71 9.05
CA PHE A 250 12.45 -15.87 8.67
C PHE A 250 13.20 -16.72 9.71
N LYS A 251 13.33 -18.02 9.40
CA LYS A 251 13.86 -19.02 10.35
C LYS A 251 15.34 -19.35 10.13
N GLY A 252 15.75 -19.46 8.87
CA GLY A 252 17.13 -19.77 8.48
C GLY A 252 17.81 -18.67 7.67
N ASN A 253 17.09 -17.59 7.37
CA ASN A 253 17.50 -16.49 6.51
C ASN A 253 17.10 -15.12 7.11
N TYR A 254 16.96 -15.05 8.43
CA TYR A 254 16.91 -13.75 9.13
C TYR A 254 18.32 -13.13 9.13
N PRO A 255 18.45 -11.81 9.17
CA PRO A 255 19.75 -11.17 9.30
C PRO A 255 20.39 -11.45 10.64
N ASP A 256 21.71 -11.55 10.69
CA ASP A 256 22.44 -11.81 11.93
C ASP A 256 22.34 -10.61 12.91
N THR A 257 22.43 -9.40 12.36
CA THR A 257 22.29 -8.15 13.09
C THR A 257 21.56 -7.09 12.25
N CYS A 258 21.01 -6.08 12.90
CA CYS A 258 20.55 -4.85 12.26
C CYS A 258 21.08 -3.59 12.94
N SER A 259 21.13 -2.48 12.21
CA SER A 259 21.32 -1.14 12.77
C SER A 259 20.40 -0.16 12.06
N ILE A 260 20.16 1.01 12.65
CA ILE A 260 19.33 2.05 12.03
C ILE A 260 20.04 3.38 12.07
N GLN A 261 20.08 4.06 10.93
CA GLN A 261 20.46 5.47 10.84
C GLN A 261 19.21 6.33 10.70
N GLY A 262 19.26 7.57 11.14
CA GLY A 262 18.14 8.51 11.06
C GLY A 262 18.57 9.94 10.77
N ALA A 263 17.70 10.68 10.10
CA ALA A 263 17.91 12.09 9.81
C ALA A 263 16.59 12.87 9.68
N PHE A 264 16.69 14.18 9.91
CA PHE A 264 15.69 15.16 9.50
C PHE A 264 16.08 15.71 8.13
N VAL A 265 15.47 15.21 7.07
CA VAL A 265 15.74 15.62 5.68
C VAL A 265 14.91 16.86 5.34
N LYS A 266 15.54 17.91 4.82
CA LYS A 266 14.91 19.19 4.42
C LYS A 266 14.85 19.37 2.89
N GLY A 267 14.39 18.33 2.18
CA GLY A 267 14.22 18.32 0.72
C GLY A 267 15.15 17.36 -0.03
N GLY A 268 15.01 17.34 -1.36
CA GLY A 268 15.73 16.45 -2.27
C GLY A 268 14.81 15.40 -2.92
N THR A 269 15.28 14.80 -4.01
CA THR A 269 14.61 13.69 -4.69
C THR A 269 14.91 12.35 -4.00
N ASP A 270 14.10 11.31 -4.27
CA ASP A 270 14.32 9.94 -3.75
C ASP A 270 15.78 9.46 -3.99
N SER A 271 16.35 9.74 -5.16
CA SER A 271 17.75 9.37 -5.49
C SER A 271 18.78 10.14 -4.67
N GLN A 272 18.51 11.41 -4.35
CA GLN A 272 19.39 12.20 -3.48
C GLN A 272 19.31 11.72 -2.03
N ILE A 273 18.13 11.27 -1.58
CA ILE A 273 17.94 10.70 -0.24
C ILE A 273 18.82 9.45 -0.06
N GLU A 274 18.89 8.58 -1.07
CA GLU A 274 19.78 7.41 -1.02
C GLU A 274 21.24 7.79 -0.77
N THR A 275 21.76 8.77 -1.51
CA THR A 275 23.15 9.25 -1.33
C THR A 275 23.36 9.93 0.02
N GLN A 276 22.39 10.75 0.46
CA GLN A 276 22.45 11.42 1.77
C GLN A 276 22.46 10.41 2.92
N SER A 277 21.76 9.29 2.77
CA SER A 277 21.60 8.28 3.82
C SER A 277 22.92 7.65 4.27
N LEU A 278 23.95 7.66 3.41
CA LEU A 278 25.30 7.21 3.74
C LEU A 278 25.93 7.99 4.91
N PHE A 279 25.50 9.23 5.11
CA PHE A 279 26.03 10.14 6.13
C PHE A 279 25.05 10.39 7.29
N TRP A 280 23.92 9.68 7.32
CA TRP A 280 22.95 9.83 8.41
C TRP A 280 23.52 9.32 9.74
N ARG A 281 23.11 9.99 10.82
CA ARG A 281 23.55 9.68 12.18
C ARG A 281 22.98 8.35 12.61
N GLU A 282 23.74 7.60 13.40
CA GLU A 282 23.27 6.35 13.99
C GLU A 282 22.15 6.62 15.00
N LEU A 283 20.97 6.06 14.74
CA LEU A 283 19.80 6.10 15.62
C LEU A 283 19.77 4.87 16.54
N LEU A 284 20.03 3.68 15.98
CA LEU A 284 20.12 2.42 16.69
C LEU A 284 21.46 1.75 16.32
N PRO A 285 22.40 1.57 17.26
CA PRO A 285 23.64 0.83 17.01
C PRO A 285 23.35 -0.63 16.68
N ALA A 286 24.32 -1.35 16.12
CA ALA A 286 24.15 -2.75 15.74
C ALA A 286 23.59 -3.63 16.88
N GLN A 287 22.46 -4.27 16.63
CA GLN A 287 21.77 -5.18 17.53
C GLN A 287 21.72 -6.58 16.94
N LYS A 288 21.88 -7.60 17.78
CA LYS A 288 21.68 -8.99 17.40
C LYS A 288 20.20 -9.26 17.15
N LEU A 289 19.92 -10.02 16.11
CA LEU A 289 18.59 -10.55 15.83
C LEU A 289 18.57 -12.06 16.03
N GLU A 290 17.37 -12.57 16.26
CA GLU A 290 17.03 -13.97 16.41
C GLU A 290 16.04 -14.37 15.31
N MET A 291 15.97 -15.67 15.07
CA MET A 291 15.03 -16.24 14.10
C MET A 291 13.58 -16.09 14.58
N HIS A 292 12.68 -15.73 13.68
CA HIS A 292 11.23 -15.79 13.94
C HIS A 292 10.80 -15.04 15.22
N ALA A 293 11.39 -13.87 15.48
CA ALA A 293 11.24 -13.17 16.75
C ALA A 293 10.99 -11.67 16.55
N GLU A 294 10.31 -11.07 17.53
CA GLU A 294 10.10 -9.64 17.60
C GLU A 294 11.17 -9.02 18.52
N HIS A 295 11.92 -8.04 18.00
CA HIS A 295 13.01 -7.40 18.72
C HIS A 295 12.61 -5.97 19.02
N THR A 296 12.40 -5.66 20.29
CA THR A 296 12.03 -4.31 20.74
C THR A 296 13.24 -3.60 21.33
N PHE A 297 13.51 -2.40 20.83
CA PHE A 297 14.59 -1.53 21.27
C PHE A 297 14.01 -0.21 21.76
N ALA A 298 14.48 0.26 22.91
CA ALA A 298 14.09 1.54 23.49
C ALA A 298 15.30 2.22 24.13
N GLU A 299 16.01 1.49 24.99
CA GLU A 299 17.18 2.00 25.72
C GLU A 299 18.40 2.24 24.81
N GLN A 300 18.50 1.49 23.72
CA GLN A 300 19.61 1.56 22.76
C GLN A 300 19.45 2.72 21.77
N ILE A 301 18.27 3.36 21.74
CA ILE A 301 17.96 4.42 20.78
C ILE A 301 18.68 5.70 21.21
N LYS A 302 19.45 6.28 20.28
CA LYS A 302 20.13 7.55 20.48
C LYS A 302 19.17 8.72 20.27
N ALA A 303 19.21 9.69 21.18
CA ALA A 303 18.46 10.93 21.04
C ALA A 303 19.03 11.81 19.92
N LEU A 304 18.43 11.74 18.73
CA LEU A 304 18.83 12.57 17.57
C LEU A 304 17.96 13.83 17.40
N GLY A 305 16.90 13.97 18.22
CA GLY A 305 15.81 14.92 18.00
C GLY A 305 14.80 14.39 16.99
N PRO A 306 13.96 15.27 16.40
CA PRO A 306 12.99 14.88 15.38
C PRO A 306 13.65 14.24 14.15
N ILE A 307 13.05 13.17 13.65
CA ILE A 307 13.49 12.40 12.49
C ILE A 307 12.36 12.37 11.46
N THR A 308 12.70 12.45 10.17
CA THR A 308 11.75 12.27 9.07
C THR A 308 12.05 11.05 8.23
N HIS A 309 13.29 10.56 8.26
CA HIS A 309 13.70 9.40 7.49
C HIS A 309 14.63 8.51 8.30
N ILE A 310 14.53 7.21 8.07
CA ILE A 310 15.44 6.21 8.62
C ILE A 310 15.99 5.31 7.52
N ARG A 311 17.16 4.73 7.79
CA ARG A 311 17.75 3.66 6.99
C ARG A 311 17.95 2.46 7.89
N LEU A 312 17.15 1.42 7.67
CA LEU A 312 17.35 0.11 8.27
C LEU A 312 18.48 -0.59 7.52
N ASN A 313 19.50 -1.02 8.24
CA ASN A 313 20.60 -1.83 7.73
C ASN A 313 20.48 -3.24 8.32
N VAL A 314 20.62 -4.27 7.49
CA VAL A 314 20.62 -5.68 7.88
C VAL A 314 21.92 -6.32 7.43
N PHE A 315 22.56 -7.13 8.29
CA PHE A 315 23.90 -7.64 8.05
C PHE A 315 23.97 -9.17 8.10
N PRO A 316 24.70 -9.80 7.16
CA PRO A 316 25.15 -9.24 5.87
C PRO A 316 24.01 -9.04 4.87
N ASP A 317 22.93 -9.81 5.03
CA ASP A 317 21.74 -9.92 4.18
C ASP A 317 20.63 -10.62 5.00
N GLY A 318 19.46 -10.85 4.40
CA GLY A 318 18.40 -11.67 4.99
C GLY A 318 17.01 -11.05 4.86
N GLY A 319 16.06 -11.55 5.66
CA GLY A 319 14.67 -11.14 5.61
C GLY A 319 14.11 -10.52 6.89
N VAL A 320 13.33 -9.46 6.72
CA VAL A 320 12.61 -8.75 7.79
C VAL A 320 11.11 -8.79 7.48
N SER A 321 10.32 -9.18 8.47
CA SER A 321 8.86 -9.23 8.36
C SER A 321 8.25 -7.85 8.51
N ARG A 322 8.56 -7.15 9.61
CA ARG A 322 8.02 -5.83 9.94
C ARG A 322 9.05 -4.92 10.59
N LEU A 323 8.87 -3.63 10.35
CA LEU A 323 9.54 -2.54 11.04
C LEU A 323 8.47 -1.65 11.66
N ARG A 324 8.60 -1.34 12.96
CA ARG A 324 7.81 -0.33 13.65
C ARG A 324 8.74 0.72 14.20
N VAL A 325 8.37 1.99 14.04
CA VAL A 325 9.15 3.13 14.51
C VAL A 325 8.21 3.99 15.32
N LEU A 326 8.06 3.64 16.59
CA LEU A 326 7.14 4.28 17.50
C LEU A 326 7.78 5.51 18.11
N GLY A 327 7.04 6.61 18.10
CA GLY A 327 7.52 7.88 18.63
C GLY A 327 6.38 8.87 18.83
N LYS A 328 6.77 10.07 19.26
CA LYS A 328 5.86 11.21 19.40
C LYS A 328 6.00 12.12 18.19
N VAL A 329 4.88 12.67 17.74
CA VAL A 329 4.88 13.63 16.63
C VAL A 329 5.61 14.91 17.05
N ALA A 330 6.51 15.39 16.20
CA ALA A 330 7.13 16.70 16.38
C ALA A 330 6.19 17.76 15.78
N LYS A 331 5.64 18.63 16.65
CA LYS A 331 4.75 19.73 16.26
C LYS A 331 5.54 20.99 15.91
#